data_AF-A0A0T9R3R0-F1
#
_entry.id   AF-A0A0T9R3R0-F1
#
_cell.length_a   1.000
_cell.length_b   1.000
_cell.length_c   1.000
_cell.angle_alpha   90.00
_cell.angle_beta   90.00
_cell.angle_gamma   90.00
#
_symmetry.space_group_name_H-M   'P 1'
#
loop_
_entity.id
_entity.type
_entity.pdbx_description
1 polymer ?
#
loop_
_entity_poly.entity_id
_entity_poly.type
_entity_poly.pdbx_seq_one_letter_code
_entity_poly.pdbx_strand_id
1 'polypeptide(L)'
;MDIYIQDPISISMNIVEIDEHLPSMKIDIKVSIKKFSYSLNLNTQVWIECEMFSKFIEAMSNSEIAIFNDMNRLFDLTIDTIKGRLHWSCAKEDLNGCMTIAKGEEILTTESRDAIYNTFNDHPRWW
;
A
#
# COMPACT_ATOMS: atom_id res chain seq x y z
N MET A 1 -12.55 4.88 -5.70
CA MET A 1 -11.44 4.34 -6.53
C MET A 1 -10.81 3.29 -5.68
N ASP A 2 -10.69 2.06 -6.17
CA ASP A 2 -10.41 0.94 -5.31
C ASP A 2 -9.28 0.08 -5.91
N ILE A 3 -8.11 0.09 -5.28
CA ILE A 3 -6.97 -0.76 -5.61
C ILE A 3 -7.06 -2.00 -4.73
N TYR A 4 -6.92 -3.18 -5.35
CA TYR A 4 -7.01 -4.45 -4.65
C TYR A 4 -5.80 -5.34 -4.95
N ILE A 5 -5.08 -5.70 -3.90
CA ILE A 5 -4.11 -6.79 -3.90
C ILE A 5 -4.81 -7.95 -3.21
N GLN A 6 -4.88 -9.12 -3.85
CA GLN A 6 -5.56 -10.31 -3.28
C GLN A 6 -4.60 -11.48 -3.03
N ASP A 7 -3.45 -11.49 -3.67
CA ASP A 7 -2.41 -12.49 -3.52
C ASP A 7 -1.04 -11.79 -3.41
N PRO A 8 -0.19 -12.12 -2.43
CA PRO A 8 -0.35 -13.15 -1.41
C PRO A 8 -1.21 -12.72 -0.21
N ILE A 9 -1.54 -11.43 -0.07
CA ILE A 9 -2.35 -10.89 1.03
C ILE A 9 -3.43 -9.97 0.51
N SER A 10 -4.51 -9.82 1.27
CA SER A 10 -5.60 -8.93 0.90
C SER A 10 -5.32 -7.52 1.41
N ILE A 11 -5.00 -6.60 0.49
CA ILE A 11 -4.93 -5.16 0.75
C ILE A 11 -5.92 -4.47 -0.18
N SER A 12 -6.84 -3.69 0.38
CA SER A 12 -7.70 -2.78 -0.39
C SER A 12 -7.38 -1.34 -0.05
N MET A 13 -7.23 -0.49 -1.05
CA MET A 13 -7.01 0.94 -0.89
C MET A 13 -8.10 1.69 -1.63
N ASN A 14 -8.91 2.45 -0.90
CA ASN A 14 -10.02 3.20 -1.48
C ASN A 14 -9.78 4.70 -1.32
N ILE A 15 -9.76 5.46 -2.42
CA ILE A 15 -9.64 6.92 -2.33
C ILE A 15 -10.95 7.52 -1.87
N VAL A 16 -10.86 8.29 -0.78
CA VAL A 16 -11.97 8.94 -0.09
C VAL A 16 -12.08 10.40 -0.51
N GLU A 17 -10.94 11.08 -0.62
CA GLU A 17 -10.86 12.53 -0.83
C GLU A 17 -9.57 12.86 -1.58
N ILE A 18 -9.60 13.94 -2.37
CA ILE A 18 -8.44 14.49 -3.06
C ILE A 18 -8.33 15.95 -2.63
N ASP A 19 -7.14 16.36 -2.22
CA ASP A 19 -6.82 17.77 -1.99
C ASP A 19 -6.22 18.37 -3.26
N GLU A 20 -6.89 19.37 -3.84
CA GLU A 20 -6.43 20.07 -5.04
C GLU A 20 -5.40 21.17 -4.74
N HIS A 21 -5.27 21.61 -3.48
CA HIS A 21 -4.32 22.66 -3.07
C HIS A 21 -2.94 22.10 -2.75
N LEU A 22 -2.91 20.88 -2.19
CA LEU A 22 -1.71 20.07 -2.03
C LEU A 22 -1.98 18.73 -2.72
N PRO A 23 -1.29 18.39 -3.83
CA PRO A 23 -1.64 17.23 -4.67
C PRO A 23 -1.45 15.92 -3.90
N SER A 24 -2.50 15.55 -3.17
CA SER A 24 -2.52 14.46 -2.22
C SER A 24 -3.93 13.90 -2.13
N MET A 25 -4.00 12.63 -1.73
CA MET A 25 -5.23 11.88 -1.68
C MET A 25 -5.36 11.17 -0.34
N LYS A 26 -6.55 11.25 0.23
CA LYS A 26 -6.92 10.49 1.42
C LYS A 26 -7.37 9.12 1.00
N ILE A 27 -6.74 8.09 1.55
CA ILE A 27 -6.99 6.69 1.21
C ILE A 27 -7.42 5.93 2.46
N ASP A 28 -8.51 5.18 2.36
CA ASP A 28 -8.93 4.16 3.32
C ASP A 28 -8.27 2.83 2.95
N ILE A 29 -7.38 2.36 3.82
CA ILE A 29 -6.58 1.16 3.62
C ILE A 29 -7.06 0.07 4.56
N LYS A 30 -7.47 -1.06 4.00
CA LYS A 30 -7.81 -2.27 4.76
C LYS A 30 -6.82 -3.36 4.40
N VAL A 31 -6.23 -3.98 5.42
CA VAL A 31 -5.41 -5.18 5.25
C VAL A 31 -6.08 -6.32 6.00
N SER A 32 -6.30 -7.43 5.30
CA SER A 32 -6.86 -8.66 5.85
C SER A 32 -5.94 -9.84 5.55
N ILE A 33 -5.53 -10.53 6.60
CA ILE A 33 -4.65 -11.69 6.52
C ILE A 33 -5.31 -12.84 7.24
N LYS A 34 -5.37 -13.98 6.58
CA LYS A 34 -5.82 -15.27 7.13
C LYS A 34 -4.86 -16.36 6.67
N LYS A 35 -3.78 -16.56 7.43
CA LYS A 35 -2.70 -17.51 7.11
C LYS A 35 -2.12 -18.08 8.40
N PHE A 36 -1.50 -19.26 8.35
CA PHE A 36 -0.80 -19.85 9.50
C PHE A 36 -1.66 -19.96 10.78
N SER A 37 -2.98 -20.18 10.63
CA SER A 37 -3.96 -20.13 11.74
C SER A 37 -3.98 -18.78 12.49
N TYR A 38 -3.43 -17.74 11.89
CA TYR A 38 -3.44 -16.36 12.33
C TYR A 38 -4.42 -15.55 11.48
N SER A 39 -5.17 -14.66 12.14
CA SER A 39 -6.05 -13.70 11.48
C SER A 39 -5.73 -12.29 11.94
N LEU A 40 -5.52 -11.39 10.99
CA LEU A 40 -5.34 -9.97 11.23
C LEU A 40 -6.29 -9.19 10.32
N ASN A 41 -6.98 -8.22 10.91
CA ASN A 41 -7.75 -7.24 10.17
C ASN A 41 -7.39 -5.87 10.71
N LEU A 42 -7.01 -4.97 9.82
CA LEU A 42 -6.70 -3.58 10.16
C LEU A 42 -7.36 -2.65 9.16
N ASN A 43 -7.76 -1.49 9.66
CA ASN A 43 -8.27 -0.39 8.87
C ASN A 43 -7.62 0.90 9.34
N THR A 44 -7.09 1.66 8.38
CA THR A 44 -6.48 2.97 8.61
C THR A 44 -6.86 3.93 7.48
N GLN A 45 -6.79 5.23 7.79
CA GLN A 45 -6.94 6.28 6.80
C GLN A 45 -5.69 7.14 6.81
N VAL A 46 -5.13 7.35 5.62
CA VAL A 46 -3.85 8.04 5.47
C VAL A 46 -3.90 9.01 4.30
N TRP A 47 -3.06 10.05 4.35
CA TRP A 47 -2.84 10.98 3.25
C TRP A 47 -1.58 10.60 2.50
N ILE A 48 -1.70 10.42 1.19
CA ILE A 48 -0.60 10.05 0.30
C ILE A 48 -0.46 11.13 -0.76
N GLU A 49 0.77 11.59 -1.01
CA GLU A 49 1.05 12.50 -2.11
C GLU A 49 0.79 11.82 -3.46
N CYS A 50 0.13 12.50 -4.40
CA CYS A 50 -0.18 11.92 -5.72
C CYS A 50 1.09 11.49 -6.47
N GLU A 51 2.21 12.19 -6.26
CA GLU A 51 3.51 11.85 -6.84
C GLU A 51 4.01 10.47 -6.39
N MET A 52 3.70 10.03 -5.17
CA MET A 52 4.09 8.71 -4.66
C MET A 52 3.48 7.58 -5.49
N PHE A 53 2.29 7.79 -6.05
CA PHE A 53 1.66 6.83 -6.94
C PHE A 53 2.46 6.65 -8.24
N SER A 54 2.86 7.76 -8.86
CA SER A 54 3.68 7.75 -10.07
C SER A 54 5.05 7.13 -9.83
N LYS A 55 5.72 7.53 -8.73
CA LYS A 55 7.03 6.99 -8.33
C LYS A 55 6.98 5.49 -8.07
N PHE A 56 5.92 5.01 -7.43
CA PHE A 56 5.73 3.58 -7.16
C PHE A 56 5.62 2.78 -8.46
N ILE A 57 4.82 3.22 -9.42
CA ILE A 57 4.67 2.56 -10.73
C ILE A 57 5.99 2.58 -11.50
N GLU A 58 6.67 3.73 -11.54
CA GLU A 58 7.95 3.89 -12.22
C GLU A 58 9.01 2.94 -11.65
N ALA A 59 9.16 2.90 -10.32
CA ALA A 59 10.09 2.00 -9.64
C ALA A 59 9.78 0.53 -9.94
N MET A 60 8.50 0.13 -9.91
CA MET A 60 8.09 -1.22 -10.28
C MET A 60 8.44 -1.56 -11.73
N SER A 61 8.22 -0.63 -12.66
CA SER A 61 8.54 -0.81 -14.09
C SER A 61 10.04 -0.94 -14.35
N ASN A 62 10.86 -0.23 -13.57
CA ASN A 62 12.32 -0.25 -13.67
C ASN A 62 12.96 -1.43 -12.93
N SER A 63 12.17 -2.34 -12.35
CA SER A 63 12.65 -3.44 -11.50
C SER A 63 13.51 -2.92 -10.32
N GLU A 64 13.09 -1.80 -9.74
CA GLU A 64 13.66 -1.21 -8.52
C GLU A 64 12.78 -1.53 -7.30
N ILE A 65 13.22 -1.09 -6.13
CA ILE A 65 12.42 -1.19 -4.91
C ILE A 65 11.35 -0.09 -4.97
N ALA A 66 10.08 -0.50 -5.10
CA ALA A 66 8.96 0.42 -5.15
C ALA A 66 8.38 0.62 -3.74
N ILE A 67 8.25 1.87 -3.31
CA ILE A 67 7.77 2.23 -1.97
C ILE A 67 6.52 3.08 -2.11
N PHE A 68 5.46 2.69 -1.39
CA PHE A 68 4.20 3.42 -1.31
C PHE A 68 3.87 3.64 0.16
N ASN A 69 4.10 4.87 0.63
CA ASN A 69 3.88 5.26 2.01
C ASN A 69 3.10 6.56 2.12
N ASP A 70 2.55 6.79 3.30
CA ASP A 70 1.85 8.02 3.60
C ASP A 70 2.77 9.11 4.14
N MET A 71 2.24 10.33 4.16
CA MET A 71 2.97 11.52 4.62
C MET A 71 3.42 11.42 6.08
N ASN A 72 2.73 10.65 6.93
CA ASN A 72 3.05 10.49 8.35
C ASN A 72 3.81 9.18 8.64
N ARG A 73 4.13 8.37 7.62
CA ARG A 73 4.81 7.06 7.76
C ARG A 73 4.10 6.08 8.70
N LEU A 74 2.78 6.17 8.77
CA LEU A 74 1.89 5.26 9.49
C LEU A 74 1.50 4.05 8.63
N PHE A 75 1.64 4.13 7.31
CA PHE A 75 1.45 3.05 6.37
C PHE A 75 2.64 2.98 5.41
N ASP A 76 3.15 1.78 5.19
CA ASP A 76 4.19 1.49 4.20
C ASP A 76 3.82 0.21 3.46
N LEU A 77 3.90 0.24 2.14
CA LEU A 77 3.89 -0.90 1.25
C LEU A 77 5.14 -0.83 0.38
N THR A 78 6.03 -1.81 0.52
CA THR A 78 7.27 -1.89 -0.24
C THR A 78 7.29 -3.17 -1.07
N ILE A 79 7.59 -3.04 -2.36
CA ILE A 79 7.79 -4.16 -3.28
C ILE A 79 9.27 -4.20 -3.67
N ASP A 80 10.00 -5.19 -3.16
CA ASP A 80 11.37 -5.51 -3.58
C ASP A 80 11.27 -6.42 -4.80
N THR A 81 11.32 -5.82 -5.99
CA THR A 81 11.21 -6.53 -7.27
C THR A 81 12.42 -7.42 -7.57
N ILE A 82 13.58 -7.14 -6.98
CA ILE A 82 14.82 -7.90 -7.14
C ILE A 82 14.74 -9.21 -6.34
N LYS A 83 14.25 -9.14 -5.10
CA LYS A 83 14.10 -10.31 -4.22
C LYS A 83 12.75 -10.99 -4.34
N GLY A 84 11.80 -10.40 -5.06
CA GLY A 84 10.43 -10.88 -5.19
C GLY A 84 9.72 -10.89 -3.83
N ARG A 85 9.78 -9.79 -3.09
CA ARG A 85 9.16 -9.67 -1.76
C ARG A 85 8.22 -8.49 -1.66
N LEU A 86 7.12 -8.70 -0.95
CA LEU A 86 6.20 -7.66 -0.52
C LEU A 86 6.38 -7.46 0.99
N HIS A 87 6.70 -6.25 1.39
CA HIS A 87 6.67 -5.82 2.78
C HIS A 87 5.51 -4.84 2.98
N TRP A 88 4.81 -4.96 4.11
CA TRP A 88 3.83 -3.98 4.50
C TRP A 88 3.91 -3.72 6.01
N SER A 89 3.59 -2.48 6.39
CA SER A 89 3.52 -2.04 7.78
C SER A 89 2.36 -1.07 7.95
N CYS A 90 1.66 -1.19 9.07
CA CYS A 90 0.66 -0.24 9.52
C CYS A 90 0.85 0.06 11.01
N ALA A 91 1.01 1.33 11.34
CA ALA A 91 1.03 1.86 12.69
C ALA A 91 -0.26 2.63 12.98
N LYS A 92 -0.72 2.56 14.22
CA LYS A 92 -1.84 3.34 14.73
C LYS A 92 -1.49 3.88 16.11
N GLU A 93 -1.58 5.19 16.25
CA GLU A 93 -1.33 5.91 17.50
C GLU A 93 -2.66 6.41 18.07
N ASP A 94 -2.84 6.27 19.39
CA ASP A 94 -3.99 6.83 20.11
C ASP A 94 -3.67 8.21 20.70
N LEU A 95 -4.68 8.88 21.27
CA LEU A 95 -4.53 10.21 21.87
C LEU A 95 -3.62 10.23 23.11
N ASN A 96 -3.30 9.07 23.68
CA ASN A 96 -2.44 8.92 24.85
C ASN A 96 -0.98 8.61 24.45
N GLY A 97 -0.67 8.61 23.15
CA GLY A 97 0.65 8.23 22.63
C GLY A 97 0.93 6.74 22.64
N CYS A 98 -0.09 5.90 22.85
CA CYS A 98 0.04 4.45 22.72
C CYS A 98 0.02 4.07 21.24
N MET A 99 1.02 3.29 20.81
CA MET A 99 1.17 2.90 19.42
C MET A 99 1.05 1.38 19.25
N THR A 100 0.25 0.95 18.28
CA THR A 100 0.18 -0.43 17.81
C THR A 100 0.74 -0.51 16.40
N ILE A 101 1.63 -1.46 16.14
CA ILE A 101 2.21 -1.69 14.81
C ILE A 101 1.93 -3.14 14.40
N ALA A 102 1.42 -3.31 13.18
CA ALA A 102 1.35 -4.59 12.50
C ALA A 102 2.18 -4.54 11.22
N LYS A 103 2.94 -5.59 10.94
CA LYS A 103 3.77 -5.70 9.75
C LYS A 103 3.82 -7.13 9.26
N GLY A 104 4.09 -7.31 7.98
CA GLY A 104 4.26 -8.61 7.38
C GLY A 104 5.19 -8.57 6.19
N GLU A 105 5.64 -9.75 5.79
CA GLU A 105 6.45 -9.95 4.61
C GLU A 105 5.95 -11.20 3.89
N GLU A 106 5.89 -11.14 2.57
CA GLU A 106 5.40 -12.21 1.74
C GLU A 106 6.29 -12.38 0.50
N ILE A 107 6.40 -13.60 0.00
CA ILE A 107 7.04 -13.87 -1.27
C ILE A 107 6.05 -13.55 -2.39
N LEU A 108 6.49 -12.79 -3.37
CA LEU A 108 5.73 -12.52 -4.58
C LEU A 108 6.13 -13.50 -5.67
N THR A 109 5.14 -14.11 -6.31
CA THR A 109 5.35 -14.73 -7.61
C THR A 109 5.44 -13.64 -8.68
N THR A 110 5.96 -13.98 -9.86
CA THR A 110 5.95 -13.07 -11.01
C THR A 110 4.53 -12.62 -11.37
N GLU A 111 3.57 -13.54 -11.30
CA GLU A 111 2.15 -13.25 -11.55
C GLU A 111 1.57 -12.28 -10.53
N SER A 112 1.82 -12.49 -9.23
CA SER A 112 1.36 -11.60 -8.15
C SER A 112 1.96 -10.20 -8.31
N ARG A 113 3.24 -10.10 -8.67
CA ARG A 113 3.91 -8.83 -8.94
C ARG A 113 3.27 -8.09 -10.12
N ASP A 114 3.06 -8.79 -11.24
CA ASP A 114 2.49 -8.18 -12.44
C ASP A 114 1.03 -7.74 -12.20
N ALA A 115 0.27 -8.51 -11.42
CA ALA A 115 -1.07 -8.12 -10.99
C ALA A 115 -1.07 -6.85 -10.13
N ILE A 116 -0.12 -6.72 -9.18
CA ILE A 116 0.05 -5.49 -8.40
C ILE A 116 0.39 -4.33 -9.34
N TYR A 117 1.39 -4.49 -10.21
CA TYR A 117 1.78 -3.44 -11.15
C TYR A 117 0.59 -2.96 -12.00
N ASN A 118 -0.14 -3.89 -12.63
CA ASN A 118 -1.28 -3.56 -13.48
C ASN A 118 -2.39 -2.87 -12.69
N THR A 119 -2.66 -3.29 -11.45
CA THR A 119 -3.68 -2.64 -10.60
C THR A 119 -3.36 -1.18 -10.33
N PHE A 120 -2.08 -0.83 -10.15
CA PHE A 120 -1.67 0.57 -10.01
C PHE A 120 -1.58 1.28 -11.37
N ASN A 121 -1.04 0.65 -12.41
CA ASN A 121 -0.80 1.26 -13.71
C ASN A 121 -2.07 1.50 -14.54
N ASP A 122 -3.02 0.57 -14.51
CA ASP A 122 -4.30 0.69 -15.20
C ASP A 122 -5.23 1.70 -14.51
N HIS A 123 -4.81 2.20 -13.35
CA HIS A 123 -5.57 3.18 -12.62
C HIS A 123 -5.50 4.56 -13.31
N PRO A 124 -6.65 5.19 -13.63
CA PRO A 124 -6.66 6.52 -14.21
C PRO A 124 -5.94 7.52 -13.28
N ARG A 125 -5.03 8.31 -13.85
CA ARG A 125 -4.39 9.45 -13.18
C ARG A 125 -5.27 10.67 -13.44
N TRP A 126 -5.77 11.30 -12.39
CA TRP A 126 -6.68 12.45 -12.49
C TRP A 126 -6.02 13.77 -12.11
N TRP A 127 -4.75 13.71 -11.76
CA TRP A 127 -3.87 14.84 -11.47
C TRP A 127 -2.96 15.12 -12.68
#